data_AF-A0AAV4YLQ8-F1
#
_entry.id   AF-A0AAV4YLQ8-F1
#
_cell.length_a   1.000
_cell.length_b   1.000
_cell.length_c   1.000
_cell.angle_alpha   90.00
_cell.angle_beta   90.00
_cell.angle_gamma   90.00
#
_symmetry.space_group_name_H-M   'P 1'
#
loop_
_entity.id
_entity.type
_entity.pdbx_description
1 polymer ?
#
loop_
_entity_poly.entity_id
_entity_poly.type
_entity_poly.pdbx_seq_one_letter_code
_entity_poly.pdbx_strand_id
1 'polypeptide(L)'
;MNPGFNVSSFIEQYTGISNAMLKQAPPCNEVIADFVDFIGDDNLVAHNASFDKRFLDAEIERLPAQYRGQFACSLLLSRRLFPDAPDHKLGTLVQYRSLPNDGVFHRALADAEVTAHLWLALLEELACRHGIIDPDFEWLLTLGKKPKQVIPSFLREYATRK
;
A
#
# COMPACT_ATOMS: atom_id res chain seq x y z
N MET A 1 -5.26 15.10 9.70
CA MET A 1 -4.29 15.95 10.41
C MET A 1 -4.37 17.38 9.90
N ASN A 2 -4.15 18.37 10.77
CA ASN A 2 -4.20 19.80 10.44
C ASN A 2 -2.83 20.29 9.93
N PRO A 3 -2.71 20.73 8.66
CA PRO A 3 -1.44 21.16 8.08
C PRO A 3 -1.06 22.61 8.42
N GLY A 4 -1.90 23.36 9.13
CA GLY A 4 -1.65 24.77 9.47
C GLY A 4 -1.93 25.76 8.34
N PHE A 5 -2.42 25.30 7.19
CA PHE A 5 -2.83 26.13 6.05
C PHE A 5 -4.05 25.55 5.34
N ASN A 6 -4.70 26.34 4.49
CA ASN A 6 -5.85 25.88 3.72
C ASN A 6 -5.41 25.08 2.49
N VAL A 7 -6.03 23.94 2.26
CA VAL A 7 -5.90 23.19 1.00
C VAL A 7 -6.75 23.85 -0.10
N SER A 8 -6.40 23.59 -1.37
CA SER A 8 -7.15 24.14 -2.50
C SER A 8 -8.52 23.48 -2.67
N SER A 9 -9.45 24.17 -3.33
CA SER A 9 -10.77 23.63 -3.65
C SER A 9 -10.71 22.33 -4.45
N PHE A 10 -9.71 22.18 -5.32
CA PHE A 10 -9.45 20.93 -6.03
C PHE A 10 -9.18 19.77 -5.07
N ILE A 11 -8.35 19.97 -4.04
CA ILE A 11 -8.06 18.91 -3.05
C ILE A 11 -9.28 18.60 -2.18
N GLU A 12 -10.03 19.63 -1.76
CA GLU A 12 -11.28 19.42 -1.02
C GLU A 12 -12.28 18.58 -1.84
N GLN A 13 -12.46 18.90 -3.12
CA GLN A 13 -13.34 18.15 -4.01
C GLN A 13 -12.82 16.73 -4.28
N TYR A 14 -11.51 16.59 -4.48
CA TYR A 14 -10.88 15.32 -4.84
C TYR A 14 -10.89 14.32 -3.68
N THR A 15 -10.72 14.78 -2.46
CA THR A 15 -10.60 13.93 -1.25
C THR A 15 -11.84 13.95 -0.35
N GLY A 16 -12.76 14.89 -0.58
CA GLY A 16 -13.87 15.15 0.35
C GLY A 16 -13.44 15.62 1.74
N ILE A 17 -12.19 16.07 1.92
CA ILE A 17 -11.68 16.60 3.19
C ILE A 17 -11.74 18.13 3.10
N SER A 18 -12.64 18.75 3.87
CA SER A 18 -12.80 20.20 3.83
C SER A 18 -11.80 20.94 4.71
N ASN A 19 -11.57 22.21 4.38
CA ASN A 19 -10.76 23.10 5.24
C ASN A 19 -11.33 23.24 6.67
N ALA A 20 -12.66 23.13 6.83
CA ALA A 20 -13.31 23.12 8.15
C ALA A 20 -12.96 21.85 8.95
N MET A 21 -12.94 20.69 8.30
CA MET A 21 -12.49 19.43 8.92
C MET A 21 -11.02 19.51 9.32
N LEU A 22 -10.16 20.04 8.45
CA LEU A 22 -8.73 20.17 8.71
C LEU A 22 -8.45 21.09 9.90
N LYS A 23 -9.18 22.21 10.04
CA LYS A 23 -9.01 23.15 11.16
C LYS A 23 -9.35 22.53 12.52
N GLN A 24 -10.26 21.55 12.55
CA GLN A 24 -10.66 20.84 13.77
C GLN A 24 -9.80 19.60 14.06
N ALA A 25 -9.02 19.14 13.08
CA ALA A 25 -8.16 17.97 13.25
C ALA A 25 -6.94 18.29 14.15
N PRO A 26 -6.36 17.27 14.80
CA PRO A 26 -5.11 17.45 15.54
C PRO A 26 -3.95 17.85 14.63
N PRO A 27 -2.92 18.54 15.16
CA PRO A 27 -1.70 18.90 14.43
C PRO A 27 -1.00 17.70 13.78
N CYS A 28 -0.31 17.92 12.65
CA CYS A 28 0.40 16.84 11.93
C CYS A 28 1.41 16.08 12.81
N ASN A 29 2.21 16.79 13.61
CA ASN A 29 3.22 16.17 14.46
C ASN A 29 2.63 15.23 15.52
N GLU A 30 1.46 15.57 16.07
CA GLU A 30 0.74 14.72 17.02
C GLU A 30 0.22 13.45 16.33
N VAL A 31 -0.49 13.61 15.21
CA VAL A 31 -1.04 12.47 14.46
C VAL A 31 0.05 11.52 13.95
N ILE A 32 1.19 12.04 13.50
CA ILE A 32 2.29 11.22 12.98
C ILE A 32 3.02 10.51 14.12
N ALA A 33 3.17 11.13 15.29
CA ALA A 33 3.70 10.44 16.48
C ALA A 33 2.79 9.27 16.88
N ASP A 34 1.48 9.52 17.00
CA ASP A 34 0.49 8.47 17.31
C ASP A 34 0.49 7.36 16.25
N PHE A 35 0.66 7.72 14.97
CA PHE A 35 0.73 6.75 13.89
C PHE A 35 1.99 5.89 13.97
N VAL A 36 3.16 6.45 14.28
CA VAL A 36 4.41 5.70 14.46
C VAL A 36 4.29 4.73 15.63
N ASP A 37 3.69 5.16 16.74
CA ASP A 37 3.44 4.28 17.88
C ASP A 37 2.44 3.17 17.55
N PHE A 38 1.41 3.48 16.76
CA PHE A 38 0.42 2.51 16.30
C PHE A 38 1.02 1.41 15.42
N ILE A 39 1.88 1.76 14.45
CA ILE A 39 2.48 0.77 13.54
C ILE A 39 3.62 -0.02 14.20
N GLY A 40 4.29 0.52 15.22
CA GLY A 40 5.38 -0.15 15.92
C GLY A 40 6.45 -0.74 14.98
N ASP A 41 6.64 -2.06 15.07
CA ASP A 41 7.58 -2.83 14.25
C ASP A 41 6.90 -3.54 13.05
N ASP A 42 5.61 -3.28 12.79
CA ASP A 42 4.86 -3.94 11.73
C ASP A 42 5.32 -3.53 10.34
N ASN A 43 5.34 -4.51 9.43
CA ASN A 43 5.55 -4.25 8.02
C ASN A 43 4.34 -3.57 7.39
N LEU A 44 4.60 -2.65 6.46
CA LEU A 44 3.57 -1.83 5.84
C LEU A 44 3.36 -2.23 4.37
N VAL A 45 2.12 -2.18 3.93
CA VAL A 45 1.73 -2.43 2.54
C VAL A 45 1.00 -1.20 2.01
N ALA A 46 1.42 -0.71 0.85
CA ALA A 46 0.73 0.36 0.15
C ALA A 46 0.69 0.11 -1.36
N HIS A 47 -0.29 0.70 -2.04
CA HIS A 47 -0.38 0.65 -3.49
C HIS A 47 0.39 1.83 -4.08
N ASN A 48 1.44 1.56 -4.86
CA ASN A 48 2.44 2.56 -5.25
C ASN A 48 3.22 3.14 -4.04
N ALA A 49 3.61 2.26 -3.10
CA ALA A 49 4.18 2.57 -1.79
C ALA A 49 5.31 3.62 -1.76
N SER A 50 6.09 3.79 -2.83
CA SER A 50 7.11 4.85 -2.88
C SER A 50 6.52 6.25 -2.73
N PHE A 51 5.27 6.45 -3.15
CA PHE A 51 4.55 7.70 -2.99
C PHE A 51 4.25 7.96 -1.51
N ASP A 52 3.53 7.04 -0.84
CA ASP A 52 3.16 7.16 0.57
C ASP A 52 4.39 7.25 1.47
N LYS A 53 5.39 6.39 1.23
CA LYS A 53 6.63 6.36 1.99
C LYS A 53 7.33 7.71 1.99
N ARG A 54 7.37 8.42 0.87
CA ARG A 54 8.02 9.74 0.79
C ARG A 54 7.33 10.79 1.67
N PHE A 55 6.01 10.77 1.75
CA PHE A 55 5.27 11.67 2.65
C PHE A 55 5.45 11.28 4.10
N LEU A 56 5.37 9.98 4.41
CA LEU A 56 5.58 9.48 5.76
C LEU A 56 6.99 9.80 6.27
N ASP A 57 8.02 9.53 5.47
CA ASP A 57 9.41 9.85 5.80
C ASP A 57 9.58 11.35 6.10
N ALA A 58 9.03 12.23 5.26
CA ALA A 58 9.16 13.67 5.41
C ALA A 58 8.46 14.24 6.66
N GLU A 59 7.39 13.60 7.13
CA GLU A 59 6.74 13.96 8.39
C GLU A 59 7.53 13.42 9.60
N ILE A 60 8.04 12.19 9.49
CA ILE A 60 8.81 11.55 10.57
C ILE A 60 10.17 12.20 10.78
N GLU A 61 10.82 12.71 9.72
CA GLU A 61 12.08 13.47 9.82
C GLU A 61 11.98 14.71 10.73
N ARG A 62 10.76 15.17 11.04
CA ARG A 62 10.48 16.29 11.95
C ARG A 62 10.33 15.86 13.41
N LEU A 63 10.32 14.57 13.68
CA LEU A 63 10.13 13.95 14.98
C LEU A 63 11.39 13.18 15.42
N PRO A 64 11.64 13.03 16.73
CA PRO A 64 12.65 12.10 17.22
C PRO A 64 12.15 10.64 17.16
N ALA A 65 11.63 10.22 16.01
CA ALA A 65 10.96 8.93 15.81
C ALA A 65 11.44 8.24 14.53
N GLN A 66 11.22 6.92 14.46
CA GLN A 66 11.48 6.10 13.27
C GLN A 66 10.54 4.89 13.30
N TYR A 67 10.10 4.41 12.15
CA TYR A 67 9.44 3.11 12.02
C TYR A 67 10.45 2.05 11.59
N ARG A 68 10.32 0.82 12.10
CA ARG A 68 11.25 -0.27 11.79
C ARG A 68 10.79 -1.18 10.66
N GLY A 69 9.49 -1.23 10.43
CA GLY A 69 8.87 -2.08 9.42
C GLY A 69 9.34 -1.78 8.00
N GLN A 70 9.29 -2.81 7.16
CA GLN A 70 9.57 -2.69 5.74
C GLN A 70 8.30 -2.34 4.95
N PHE A 71 8.44 -1.64 3.82
CA PHE A 71 7.34 -1.29 2.93
C PHE A 71 7.26 -2.22 1.71
N ALA A 72 6.15 -2.94 1.56
CA ALA A 72 5.79 -3.63 0.34
C ALA A 72 4.91 -2.76 -0.57
N CYS A 73 5.10 -2.94 -1.87
CA CYS A 73 4.34 -2.23 -2.90
C CYS A 73 3.43 -3.21 -3.66
N SER A 74 2.13 -3.15 -3.43
CA SER A 74 1.16 -4.03 -4.09
C SER A 74 1.08 -3.79 -5.61
N LEU A 75 1.39 -2.56 -6.06
CA LEU A 75 1.57 -2.24 -7.49
C LEU A 75 2.69 -3.07 -8.11
N LEU A 76 3.86 -3.15 -7.46
CA LEU A 76 4.99 -3.89 -8.00
C LEU A 76 4.70 -5.39 -8.03
N LEU A 77 4.08 -5.90 -6.97
CA LEU A 77 3.72 -7.31 -6.88
C LEU A 77 2.64 -7.70 -7.90
N SER A 78 1.62 -6.87 -8.09
CA SER A 78 0.57 -7.12 -9.10
C SER A 78 1.13 -7.16 -10.52
N ARG A 79 2.15 -6.35 -10.85
CA ARG A 79 2.87 -6.43 -12.14
C ARG A 79 3.56 -7.77 -12.39
N ARG A 80 3.76 -8.59 -11.36
CA ARG A 80 4.37 -9.92 -11.47
C ARG A 80 3.34 -11.03 -11.46
N LEU A 81 2.29 -10.88 -10.64
CA LEU A 81 1.29 -11.92 -10.44
C LEU A 81 0.06 -11.78 -11.34
N PHE A 82 -0.27 -10.56 -11.78
CA PHE A 82 -1.39 -10.27 -12.69
C PHE A 82 -0.90 -9.65 -14.00
N PRO A 83 -0.05 -10.34 -14.78
CA PRO A 83 0.55 -9.78 -15.99
C PRO A 83 -0.44 -9.44 -17.11
N ASP A 84 -1.67 -9.95 -17.01
CA ASP A 84 -2.75 -9.80 -18.00
C ASP A 84 -3.80 -8.75 -17.56
N ALA A 85 -3.58 -8.07 -16.43
CA ALA A 85 -4.42 -6.95 -16.02
C ALA A 85 -4.29 -5.77 -17.03
N PRO A 86 -5.37 -5.04 -17.37
CA PRO A 86 -5.31 -3.95 -18.36
C PRO A 86 -4.33 -2.84 -17.96
N ASP A 87 -4.37 -2.46 -16.69
CA ASP A 87 -3.33 -1.68 -16.03
C ASP A 87 -3.26 -2.09 -14.54
N HIS A 88 -2.33 -1.50 -13.82
CA HIS A 88 -2.10 -1.81 -12.41
C HIS A 88 -2.57 -0.71 -11.46
N LYS A 89 -3.44 0.21 -11.89
CA LYS A 89 -4.04 1.16 -10.95
C LYS A 89 -4.93 0.39 -9.96
N LEU A 90 -5.00 0.88 -8.72
CA LEU A 90 -5.78 0.22 -7.65
C LEU A 90 -7.22 -0.09 -8.10
N GLY A 91 -7.95 0.91 -8.59
CA GLY A 91 -9.34 0.73 -9.06
C GLY A 91 -9.49 -0.30 -10.18
N THR A 92 -8.54 -0.35 -11.13
CA THR A 92 -8.54 -1.37 -12.21
C THR A 92 -8.34 -2.77 -11.64
N LEU A 93 -7.39 -2.95 -10.72
CA LEU A 93 -7.09 -4.25 -10.12
C LEU A 93 -8.24 -4.76 -9.24
N VAL A 94 -8.92 -3.84 -8.56
CA VAL A 94 -10.11 -4.12 -7.76
C VAL A 94 -11.23 -4.67 -8.62
N GLN A 95 -11.51 -4.03 -9.76
CA GLN A 95 -12.49 -4.54 -10.72
C GLN A 95 -12.03 -5.86 -11.35
N TYR A 96 -10.76 -5.93 -11.77
CA TYR A 96 -10.16 -7.11 -12.40
C TYR A 96 -10.25 -8.37 -11.53
N ARG A 97 -10.07 -8.23 -10.21
CA ARG A 97 -10.19 -9.33 -9.24
C ARG A 97 -11.55 -9.38 -8.53
N SER A 98 -12.51 -8.54 -8.93
CA SER A 98 -13.84 -8.46 -8.30
C SER A 98 -13.78 -8.30 -6.78
N LEU A 99 -12.87 -7.44 -6.30
CA LEU A 99 -12.64 -7.22 -4.88
C LEU A 99 -13.74 -6.34 -4.28
N PRO A 100 -14.10 -6.56 -3.00
CA PRO A 100 -15.00 -5.69 -2.27
C PRO A 100 -14.51 -4.24 -2.30
N ASN A 101 -15.40 -3.33 -2.65
CA ASN A 101 -15.21 -1.89 -2.52
C ASN A 101 -16.59 -1.24 -2.34
N ASP A 102 -16.64 -0.18 -1.55
CA ASP A 102 -17.85 0.62 -1.30
C ASP A 102 -18.05 1.73 -2.37
N GLY A 103 -17.18 1.77 -3.39
CA GLY A 103 -17.17 2.78 -4.45
C GLY A 103 -16.52 4.11 -4.05
N VAL A 104 -16.05 4.26 -2.80
CA VAL A 104 -15.38 5.48 -2.34
C VAL A 104 -13.88 5.35 -2.64
N PHE A 105 -13.41 6.12 -3.62
CA PHE A 105 -11.99 6.25 -3.93
C PHE A 105 -11.47 7.61 -3.50
N HIS A 106 -10.15 7.72 -3.29
CA HIS A 106 -9.46 8.96 -2.89
C HIS A 106 -9.74 9.39 -1.44
N ARG A 107 -10.22 8.44 -0.61
CA ARG A 107 -10.17 8.52 0.84
C ARG A 107 -9.13 7.52 1.32
N ALA A 108 -8.16 8.00 2.10
CA ALA A 108 -7.03 7.18 2.53
C ALA A 108 -7.44 5.87 3.22
N LEU A 109 -8.50 5.88 4.03
CA LEU A 109 -9.00 4.66 4.70
C LEU A 109 -9.55 3.65 3.69
N ALA A 110 -10.45 4.08 2.79
CA ALA A 110 -11.01 3.21 1.77
C ALA A 110 -9.92 2.66 0.83
N ASP A 111 -8.98 3.51 0.41
CA ASP A 111 -7.85 3.09 -0.41
C ASP A 111 -6.95 2.07 0.33
N ALA A 112 -6.78 2.20 1.66
CA ALA A 112 -6.03 1.26 2.48
C ALA A 112 -6.74 -0.09 2.65
N GLU A 113 -8.05 -0.09 2.93
CA GLU A 113 -8.87 -1.31 3.03
C GLU A 113 -8.87 -2.10 1.72
N VAL A 114 -9.08 -1.38 0.61
CA VAL A 114 -9.06 -1.96 -0.73
C VAL A 114 -7.66 -2.45 -1.11
N THR A 115 -6.60 -1.74 -0.68
CA THR A 115 -5.21 -2.22 -0.83
C THR A 115 -4.98 -3.51 -0.05
N ALA A 116 -5.54 -3.66 1.16
CA ALA A 116 -5.46 -4.88 1.94
C ALA A 116 -6.18 -6.05 1.23
N HIS A 117 -7.38 -5.83 0.69
CA HIS A 117 -8.06 -6.83 -0.12
C HIS A 117 -7.25 -7.26 -1.35
N LEU A 118 -6.62 -6.30 -2.04
CA LEU A 118 -5.74 -6.58 -3.17
C LEU A 118 -4.51 -7.39 -2.73
N TRP A 119 -3.92 -7.05 -1.58
CA TRP A 119 -2.79 -7.78 -1.03
C TRP A 119 -3.14 -9.25 -0.75
N LEU A 120 -4.29 -9.49 -0.11
CA LEU A 120 -4.78 -10.85 0.14
C LEU A 120 -5.02 -11.62 -1.16
N ALA A 121 -5.59 -10.98 -2.18
CA ALA A 121 -5.77 -11.61 -3.50
C ALA A 121 -4.45 -11.94 -4.21
N LEU A 122 -3.38 -11.15 -3.99
CA LEU A 122 -2.04 -11.45 -4.49
C LEU A 122 -1.43 -12.67 -3.78
N LEU A 123 -1.62 -12.78 -2.47
CA LEU A 123 -1.19 -13.95 -1.69
C LEU A 123 -1.98 -15.20 -2.08
N GLU A 124 -3.28 -15.07 -2.32
CA GLU A 124 -4.13 -16.15 -2.81
C GLU A 124 -3.68 -16.64 -4.20
N GLU A 125 -3.32 -15.72 -5.11
CA GLU A 125 -2.77 -16.09 -6.41
C GLU A 125 -1.47 -16.92 -6.29
N LEU A 126 -0.58 -16.54 -5.37
CA LEU A 126 0.63 -17.31 -5.06
C LEU A 126 0.31 -18.70 -4.53
N ALA A 127 -0.64 -18.82 -3.60
CA ALA A 127 -1.05 -20.10 -3.05
C ALA A 127 -1.69 -21.00 -4.11
N CYS A 128 -2.69 -20.50 -4.83
CA CYS A 128 -3.50 -21.28 -5.77
C CYS A 128 -2.76 -21.63 -7.06
N ARG A 129 -1.94 -20.73 -7.61
CA ARG A 129 -1.28 -20.97 -8.91
C ARG A 129 0.17 -21.44 -8.79
N HIS A 130 0.83 -21.14 -7.67
CA HIS A 130 2.25 -21.44 -7.51
C HIS A 130 2.55 -22.36 -6.33
N GLY A 131 1.54 -22.74 -5.52
CA GLY A 131 1.73 -23.58 -4.33
C GLY A 131 2.52 -22.88 -3.22
N ILE A 132 2.63 -21.55 -3.28
CA ILE A 132 3.42 -20.75 -2.35
C ILE A 132 2.50 -20.25 -1.24
N ILE A 133 2.53 -20.94 -0.10
CA ILE A 133 1.75 -20.62 1.10
C ILE A 133 2.66 -19.96 2.14
N ASP A 134 2.15 -18.90 2.77
CA ASP A 134 2.84 -18.08 3.77
C ASP A 134 4.29 -17.73 3.37
N PRO A 135 4.46 -16.97 2.26
CA PRO A 135 5.78 -16.51 1.85
C PRO A 135 6.32 -15.47 2.83
N ASP A 136 7.63 -15.51 3.06
CA ASP A 136 8.32 -14.52 3.88
C ASP A 136 8.15 -13.10 3.30
N PHE A 137 7.96 -12.11 4.17
CA PHE A 137 7.74 -10.73 3.74
C PHE A 137 8.91 -10.20 2.87
N GLU A 138 10.15 -10.46 3.28
CA GLU A 138 11.35 -10.08 2.53
C GLU A 138 11.41 -10.71 1.13
N TRP A 139 10.88 -11.93 0.99
CA TRP A 139 10.80 -12.60 -0.29
C TRP A 139 9.78 -11.92 -1.21
N LEU A 140 8.62 -11.49 -0.68
CA LEU A 140 7.64 -10.71 -1.44
C LEU A 140 8.21 -9.37 -1.93
N LEU A 141 9.02 -8.70 -1.09
CA LEU A 141 9.73 -7.48 -1.49
C LEU A 141 10.68 -7.75 -2.66
N THR A 142 11.39 -8.88 -2.59
CA THR A 142 12.31 -9.31 -3.66
C THR A 142 11.54 -9.63 -4.94
N LEU A 143 10.45 -10.38 -4.85
CA LEU A 143 9.59 -10.75 -5.99
C LEU A 143 9.10 -9.51 -6.73
N GLY A 144 8.56 -8.51 -6.02
CA GLY A 144 8.05 -7.28 -6.64
C GLY A 144 9.11 -6.50 -7.44
N LYS A 145 10.40 -6.64 -7.08
CA LYS A 145 11.52 -5.95 -7.74
C LYS A 145 12.13 -6.74 -8.90
N LYS A 146 11.80 -8.03 -9.06
CA LYS A 146 12.37 -8.84 -10.15
C LYS A 146 11.85 -8.39 -11.53
N PRO A 147 12.67 -8.48 -12.60
CA PRO A 147 12.20 -8.31 -13.97
C PRO A 147 11.11 -9.33 -14.35
N LYS A 148 10.15 -8.96 -15.20
CA LYS A 148 9.04 -9.84 -15.61
C LYS A 148 9.54 -11.17 -16.20
N GLN A 149 10.63 -11.15 -16.97
CA GLN A 149 11.15 -12.35 -17.65
C GLN A 149 11.63 -13.44 -16.68
N VAL A 150 12.08 -13.08 -15.47
CA VAL A 150 12.64 -14.04 -14.50
C VAL A 150 11.61 -14.55 -13.50
N ILE A 151 10.38 -14.03 -13.52
CA ILE A 151 9.33 -14.42 -12.57
C ILE A 151 9.01 -15.92 -12.65
N PRO A 152 8.83 -16.54 -13.84
CA PRO A 152 8.47 -17.95 -13.90
C PRO A 152 9.52 -18.87 -13.25
N SER A 153 10.82 -18.60 -13.44
CA SER A 153 11.88 -19.38 -12.80
C SER A 153 11.95 -19.09 -11.30
N PHE A 154 11.86 -17.81 -10.92
CA PHE A 154 11.94 -17.39 -9.52
C PHE A 154 10.84 -17.99 -8.64
N LEU A 155 9.60 -18.07 -9.15
CA LEU A 155 8.48 -18.70 -8.45
C LEU A 155 8.69 -20.21 -8.30
N ARG A 156 9.14 -20.89 -9.38
CA ARG A 156 9.43 -22.34 -9.33
C ARG A 156 10.53 -22.66 -8.33
N GLU A 157 11.61 -21.89 -8.32
CA GLU A 157 12.72 -22.08 -7.39
C GLU A 157 12.31 -21.92 -5.93
N TYR A 158 11.37 -21.03 -5.62
CA TYR A 158 10.88 -20.87 -4.25
C TYR A 158 9.96 -22.03 -3.84
N ALA A 159 9.06 -22.46 -4.73
CA ALA A 159 8.13 -23.55 -4.46
C ALA A 159 8.83 -24.89 -4.17
N THR A 160 10.03 -25.11 -4.70
CA THR A 160 10.82 -26.34 -4.47
C THR A 160 11.72 -26.30 -3.23
N ARG A 161 11.80 -25.16 -2.52
CA ARG A 161 12.67 -24.98 -1.34
C ARG A 161 12.00 -25.37 -0.01
N LYS A 162 10.68 -25.56 -0.01
CA LYS A 162 9.91 -26.13 1.12
C LYS A 162 9.68 -27.61 0.88
#